data_AF-A0A2H9RLR5-F1
#
_entry.id   AF-A0A2H9RLR5-F1
#
_cell.length_a   1.000
_cell.length_b   1.000
_cell.length_c   1.000
_cell.angle_alpha   90.00
_cell.angle_beta   90.00
_cell.angle_gamma   90.00
#
_symmetry.space_group_name_H-M   'P 1'
#
loop_
_entity.id
_entity.type
_entity.pdbx_description
1 polymer ?
#
loop_
_entity_poly.entity_id
_entity_poly.type
_entity_poly.pdbx_seq_one_letter_code
_entity_poly.pdbx_strand_id
1 'polypeptide(L)'
;MENSLIEKIEETLIQVGLRIAKRGDGALFIVGKVEYKPLVDQTVPSFDIIKNPKLLESLALMDGAVIINEEGFMEAYGVKVKSKKVLKNFGTRHSAGISSAKGENLVVLVSEEDKKIRILKKGKLIMQFDALQKNVEKSVPKAIEFLESIGAGTVGAVGTSLLIPAAGIAFLPGIIAFGSVYYIGRILAKKFK
;
A
#
# COMPACT_ATOMS: atom_id res chain seq x y z
N MET A 1 -9.39 7.56 20.92
CA MET A 1 -8.94 6.18 20.68
C MET A 1 -7.53 6.27 20.18
N GLU A 2 -6.60 5.54 20.80
CA GLU A 2 -5.22 5.47 20.33
C GLU A 2 -5.19 4.49 19.15
N ASN A 3 -4.74 4.97 17.97
CA ASN A 3 -4.62 4.12 16.79
C ASN A 3 -3.68 2.95 17.08
N SER A 4 -4.04 1.74 16.62
CA SER A 4 -3.17 0.58 16.71
C SER A 4 -1.86 0.80 15.93
N LEU A 5 -0.84 0.00 16.22
CA LEU A 5 0.46 0.12 15.53
C LEU A 5 0.31 -0.03 14.01
N ILE A 6 -0.52 -0.99 13.56
CA ILE A 6 -0.74 -1.24 12.14
C ILE A 6 -1.40 -0.05 11.45
N GLU A 7 -2.36 0.61 12.09
CA GLU A 7 -2.99 1.84 11.57
C GLU A 7 -1.98 2.96 11.38
N LYS A 8 -1.07 3.14 12.36
CA LYS A 8 0.00 4.15 12.28
C LYS A 8 0.99 3.84 11.17
N ILE A 9 1.31 2.56 10.94
CA ILE A 9 2.13 2.10 9.81
C ILE A 9 1.42 2.42 8.49
N GLU A 10 0.16 1.97 8.32
CA GLU A 10 -0.63 2.21 7.12
C GLU A 10 -0.76 3.70 6.82
N GLU A 11 -1.07 4.52 7.82
CA GLU A 11 -1.17 5.98 7.69
C GLU A 11 0.15 6.58 7.22
N THR A 12 1.26 6.21 7.86
CA THR A 12 2.60 6.69 7.51
C THR A 12 2.93 6.35 6.06
N LEU A 13 2.70 5.10 5.63
CA LEU A 13 2.99 4.65 4.27
C LEU A 13 2.13 5.35 3.23
N ILE A 14 0.84 5.55 3.49
CA ILE A 14 -0.06 6.26 2.56
C ILE A 14 0.36 7.72 2.46
N GLN A 15 0.65 8.39 3.58
CA GLN A 15 1.07 9.79 3.56
C GLN A 15 2.41 10.00 2.85
N VAL A 16 3.41 9.14 3.12
CA VAL A 16 4.69 9.14 2.39
C VAL A 16 4.44 8.88 0.90
N GLY A 17 3.64 7.87 0.57
CA GLY A 17 3.30 7.54 -0.80
C GLY A 17 2.58 8.68 -1.53
N LEU A 18 1.72 9.45 -0.87
CA LEU A 18 1.05 10.61 -1.45
C LEU A 18 2.06 11.72 -1.79
N ARG A 19 3.06 11.94 -0.94
CA ARG A 19 4.12 12.92 -1.23
C ARG A 19 4.97 12.49 -2.42
N ILE A 20 5.35 11.21 -2.49
CA ILE A 20 6.11 10.64 -3.62
C ILE A 20 5.30 10.73 -4.93
N ALA A 21 4.04 10.29 -4.91
CA ALA A 21 3.16 10.32 -6.09
C ALA A 21 2.94 11.75 -6.63
N LYS A 22 2.80 12.74 -5.74
CA LYS A 22 2.63 14.15 -6.13
C LYS A 22 3.86 14.74 -6.79
N ARG A 23 5.06 14.27 -6.44
CA ARG A 23 6.31 14.64 -7.13
C ARG A 23 6.45 13.97 -8.49
N GLY A 24 5.68 12.91 -8.73
CA GLY A 24 5.71 12.15 -9.98
C GLY A 24 6.71 11.00 -9.95
N ASP A 25 7.16 10.58 -8.76
CA ASP A 25 8.07 9.45 -8.57
C ASP A 25 7.30 8.16 -8.24
N GLY A 26 7.99 7.01 -8.37
CA GLY A 26 7.48 5.70 -7.97
C GLY A 26 8.13 5.18 -6.69
N ALA A 27 7.41 4.34 -5.95
CA ALA A 27 7.91 3.67 -4.75
C ALA A 27 7.18 2.34 -4.50
N LEU A 28 7.81 1.44 -3.76
CA LEU A 28 7.21 0.16 -3.37
C LEU A 28 7.56 -0.14 -1.91
N PHE A 29 6.54 -0.13 -1.05
CA PHE A 29 6.66 -0.52 0.35
C PHE A 29 6.04 -1.89 0.56
N ILE A 30 6.73 -2.73 1.34
CA ILE A 30 6.27 -4.06 1.70
C ILE A 30 6.43 -4.22 3.20
N VAL A 31 5.29 -4.43 3.89
CA VAL A 31 5.26 -4.76 5.31
C VAL A 31 5.07 -6.27 5.44
N GLY A 32 6.00 -6.93 6.13
CA GLY A 32 6.01 -8.38 6.34
C GLY A 32 7.20 -9.08 5.69
N LYS A 33 7.10 -10.41 5.54
CA LYS A 33 8.25 -11.25 5.16
C LYS A 33 8.29 -11.48 3.65
N VAL A 34 9.40 -11.12 3.01
CA VAL A 34 9.68 -11.41 1.60
C VAL A 34 11.14 -11.76 1.37
N GLU A 35 11.40 -12.59 0.36
CA GLU A 35 12.76 -12.81 -0.13
C GLU A 35 13.18 -11.69 -1.09
N TYR A 36 14.37 -11.14 -0.88
CA TYR A 36 14.92 -10.08 -1.71
C TYR A 36 16.41 -10.24 -1.97
N LYS A 37 16.93 -9.43 -2.90
CA LYS A 37 18.36 -9.21 -3.14
C LYS A 37 18.61 -7.69 -3.09
N PRO A 38 19.60 -7.20 -2.30
CA PRO A 38 19.99 -5.80 -2.34
C PRO A 38 20.44 -5.37 -3.74
N LEU A 39 20.00 -4.19 -4.18
CA LEU A 39 20.53 -3.51 -5.39
C LEU A 39 21.59 -2.47 -5.03
N VAL A 40 21.63 -2.07 -3.76
CA VAL A 40 22.54 -1.07 -3.19
C VAL A 40 23.06 -1.53 -1.84
N ASP A 41 24.18 -0.94 -1.40
CA ASP A 41 24.73 -1.18 -0.06
C ASP A 41 23.78 -0.67 1.03
N GLN A 42 23.50 -1.52 2.01
CA GLN A 42 22.56 -1.25 3.10
C GLN A 42 23.28 -0.57 4.27
N THR A 43 23.64 0.70 4.09
CA THR A 43 24.42 1.47 5.08
C THR A 43 23.55 2.12 6.15
N VAL A 44 22.27 2.37 5.86
CA VAL A 44 21.34 2.94 6.83
C VAL A 44 20.84 1.82 7.77
N PRO A 45 21.01 1.97 9.09
CA PRO A 45 20.54 0.96 10.05
C PRO A 45 19.01 0.94 10.10
N SER A 46 18.46 -0.13 10.68
CA SER A 46 17.02 -0.24 10.91
C SER A 46 16.51 0.90 11.81
N PHE A 47 15.34 1.45 11.45
CA PHE A 47 14.73 2.57 12.18
C PHE A 47 13.20 2.52 12.14
N ASP A 48 12.57 3.15 13.13
CA ASP A 48 11.12 3.34 13.25
C ASP A 48 10.63 4.34 12.20
N ILE A 49 9.79 3.86 11.27
CA ILE A 49 9.31 4.66 10.13
C ILE A 49 8.32 5.76 10.54
N ILE A 50 7.59 5.55 11.63
CA ILE A 50 6.58 6.49 12.14
C ILE A 50 7.30 7.71 12.71
N LYS A 51 8.43 7.50 13.39
CA LYS A 51 9.27 8.58 13.91
C LYS A 51 10.11 9.26 12.83
N ASN A 52 10.47 8.56 11.75
CA ASN A 52 11.38 9.06 10.72
C ASN A 52 10.79 8.98 9.28
N PRO A 53 9.61 9.55 9.02
CA PRO A 53 8.93 9.39 7.73
C PRO A 53 9.66 10.07 6.57
N LYS A 54 10.45 11.11 6.84
CA LYS A 54 11.27 11.80 5.81
C LYS A 54 12.44 10.93 5.34
N LEU A 55 13.08 10.21 6.26
CA LEU A 55 14.16 9.28 5.90
C LEU A 55 13.58 8.11 5.08
N LEU A 56 12.44 7.57 5.50
CA LEU A 56 11.71 6.57 4.73
C LEU A 56 11.42 7.06 3.30
N GLU A 57 10.91 8.28 3.16
CA GLU A 57 10.63 8.89 1.85
C GLU A 57 11.89 8.95 0.97
N SER A 58 13.02 9.40 1.50
CA SER A 58 14.28 9.46 0.75
C SER A 58 14.76 8.09 0.28
N LEU A 59 14.69 7.06 1.14
CA LEU A 59 15.09 5.70 0.79
C LEU A 59 14.14 5.05 -0.21
N ALA A 60 12.85 5.40 -0.16
CA ALA A 60 11.82 4.87 -1.05
C ALA A 60 11.91 5.38 -2.50
N LEU A 61 12.61 6.50 -2.72
CA LEU A 61 12.89 7.04 -4.06
C LEU A 61 14.01 6.27 -4.78
N MET A 62 14.78 5.44 -4.07
CA MET A 62 15.80 4.59 -4.68
C MET A 62 15.15 3.46 -5.49
N ASP A 63 15.85 2.96 -6.50
CA ASP A 63 15.32 1.83 -7.28
C ASP A 63 15.18 0.57 -6.43
N GLY A 64 14.05 -0.13 -6.58
CA GLY A 64 13.68 -1.30 -5.80
C GLY A 64 12.51 -1.07 -4.85
N ALA A 65 12.47 -1.85 -3.78
CA ALA A 65 11.48 -1.82 -2.72
C ALA A 65 12.10 -1.45 -1.37
N VAL A 66 11.25 -0.99 -0.47
CA VAL A 66 11.55 -0.85 0.96
C VAL A 66 10.80 -1.95 1.72
N ILE A 67 11.53 -2.69 2.54
CA ILE A 67 11.02 -3.78 3.38
C ILE A 67 10.90 -3.29 4.81
N ILE A 68 9.73 -3.52 5.40
CA ILE A 68 9.35 -3.09 6.74
C ILE A 68 8.80 -4.29 7.49
N ASN A 69 9.16 -4.46 8.75
CA ASN A 69 8.59 -5.51 9.58
C ASN A 69 7.24 -5.11 10.21
N GLU A 70 6.57 -6.07 10.85
CA GLU A 70 5.24 -5.87 11.44
C GLU A 70 5.27 -4.90 12.63
N GLU A 71 6.46 -4.66 13.20
CA GLU A 71 6.72 -3.70 14.26
C GLU A 71 6.92 -2.26 13.75
N GLY A 72 6.94 -2.04 12.44
CA GLY A 72 7.08 -0.71 11.83
C GLY A 72 8.52 -0.24 11.66
N PHE A 73 9.50 -1.14 11.69
CA PHE A 73 10.89 -0.82 11.43
C PHE A 73 11.28 -1.14 9.98
N MET A 74 12.00 -0.23 9.34
CA MET A 74 12.62 -0.49 8.05
C MET A 74 13.75 -1.50 8.22
N GLU A 75 13.73 -2.59 7.46
CA GLU A 75 14.75 -3.66 7.50
C GLU A 75 15.70 -3.60 6.30
N ALA A 76 15.18 -3.20 5.13
CA ALA A 76 15.98 -3.05 3.92
C ALA A 76 15.37 -2.03 2.96
N TYR A 77 16.20 -1.45 2.09
CA TYR A 77 15.78 -0.50 1.07
C TYR A 77 16.57 -0.71 -0.23
N GLY A 78 16.05 -0.22 -1.35
CA GLY A 78 16.70 -0.40 -2.64
C GLY A 78 16.92 -1.88 -2.96
N VAL A 79 15.91 -2.73 -2.71
CA VAL A 79 16.01 -4.18 -2.90
C VAL A 79 15.14 -4.66 -4.05
N LYS A 80 15.62 -5.69 -4.75
CA LYS A 80 14.82 -6.43 -5.74
C LYS A 80 14.13 -7.60 -5.07
N VAL A 81 12.81 -7.57 -5.01
CA VAL A 81 12.01 -8.70 -4.51
C VAL A 81 12.10 -9.87 -5.49
N LYS A 82 12.31 -11.08 -4.95
CA LYS A 82 12.29 -12.31 -5.76
C LYS A 82 10.85 -12.68 -6.13
N SER A 83 10.36 -12.15 -7.25
CA SER A 83 9.08 -12.61 -7.81
C SER A 83 9.25 -13.92 -8.57
N LYS A 84 8.40 -14.91 -8.27
CA LYS A 84 8.29 -16.17 -9.03
C LYS A 84 7.40 -16.04 -10.27
N LYS A 85 6.65 -14.95 -10.43
CA LYS A 85 5.70 -14.75 -11.53
C LYS A 85 5.81 -13.33 -12.09
N VAL A 86 6.26 -13.21 -13.33
CA VAL A 86 6.15 -11.97 -14.10
C VAL A 86 4.71 -11.88 -14.60
N LEU A 87 3.99 -10.83 -14.19
CA LEU A 87 2.64 -10.59 -14.70
C LEU A 87 2.77 -9.88 -16.04
N LYS A 88 2.29 -10.53 -17.11
CA LYS A 88 2.27 -9.94 -18.45
C LYS A 88 1.50 -8.62 -18.39
N ASN A 89 2.01 -7.59 -19.09
CA ASN A 89 1.45 -6.24 -19.18
C ASN A 89 1.57 -5.35 -17.93
N PHE A 90 2.33 -5.78 -16.91
CA PHE A 90 2.65 -4.93 -15.74
C PHE A 90 4.15 -4.66 -15.68
N GLY A 91 4.53 -3.41 -15.38
CA GLY A 91 5.93 -3.03 -15.14
C GLY A 91 6.57 -3.87 -14.01
N THR A 92 7.90 -3.84 -13.93
CA THR A 92 8.69 -4.65 -12.97
C THR A 92 8.28 -4.37 -11.51
N ARG A 93 8.03 -3.11 -11.15
CA ARG A 93 7.58 -2.68 -9.81
C ARG A 93 6.17 -3.16 -9.48
N HIS A 94 5.26 -3.11 -10.45
CA HIS A 94 3.90 -3.64 -10.31
C HIS A 94 3.92 -5.16 -10.11
N SER A 95 4.66 -5.88 -10.94
CA SER A 95 4.84 -7.33 -10.79
C SER A 95 5.44 -7.70 -9.43
N ALA A 96 6.46 -6.95 -8.97
CA ALA A 96 7.06 -7.13 -7.65
C ALA A 96 6.02 -6.91 -6.55
N GLY A 97 5.29 -5.78 -6.56
CA GLY A 97 4.29 -5.48 -5.54
C GLY A 97 3.19 -6.55 -5.44
N ILE A 98 2.67 -7.01 -6.58
CA ILE A 98 1.63 -8.05 -6.60
C ILE A 98 2.17 -9.38 -6.07
N SER A 99 3.38 -9.75 -6.47
CA SER A 99 4.01 -10.99 -6.00
C SER A 99 4.36 -10.97 -4.51
N SER A 100 4.54 -9.77 -3.95
CA SER A 100 4.90 -9.51 -2.56
C SER A 100 3.70 -9.50 -1.63
N ALA A 101 2.50 -9.25 -2.15
CA ALA A 101 1.25 -9.25 -1.40
C ALA A 101 0.77 -10.66 -1.03
N LYS A 102 1.68 -11.60 -0.73
CA LYS A 102 1.32 -12.98 -0.33
C LYS A 102 1.13 -13.08 1.17
N GLY A 103 0.29 -14.03 1.59
CA GLY A 103 -0.03 -14.21 3.01
C GLY A 103 -0.63 -12.93 3.59
N GLU A 104 -0.14 -12.52 4.75
CA GLU A 104 -0.62 -11.33 5.46
C GLU A 104 0.15 -10.05 5.10
N ASN A 105 1.09 -10.11 4.15
CA ASN A 105 1.87 -8.94 3.76
C ASN A 105 0.96 -7.81 3.25
N LEU A 106 1.24 -6.59 3.73
CA LEU A 106 0.68 -5.35 3.21
C LEU A 106 1.67 -4.76 2.21
N VAL A 107 1.17 -4.39 1.03
CA VAL A 107 1.98 -3.76 0.00
C VAL A 107 1.36 -2.43 -0.40
N VAL A 108 2.17 -1.37 -0.36
CA VAL A 108 1.80 -0.04 -0.84
C VAL A 108 2.65 0.28 -2.05
N LEU A 109 2.01 0.31 -3.21
CA LEU A 109 2.64 0.60 -4.49
C LEU A 109 2.30 2.03 -4.91
N VAL A 110 3.32 2.83 -5.18
CA VAL A 110 3.20 4.18 -5.73
C VAL A 110 3.63 4.14 -7.19
N SER A 111 2.72 4.52 -8.07
CA SER A 111 2.91 4.51 -9.51
C SER A 111 3.38 5.85 -10.02
N GLU A 112 4.53 5.83 -10.69
CA GLU A 112 5.13 6.98 -11.39
C GLU A 112 4.25 7.41 -12.58
N GLU A 113 3.73 6.44 -13.34
CA GLU A 113 3.03 6.65 -14.60
C GLU A 113 1.68 7.35 -14.41
N ASP A 114 0.91 6.93 -13.40
CA ASP A 114 -0.45 7.42 -13.20
C ASP A 114 -0.68 8.11 -11.86
N LYS A 115 0.39 8.34 -11.08
CA LYS A 115 0.39 9.08 -9.80
C LYS A 115 -0.64 8.56 -8.80
N LYS A 116 -0.86 7.24 -8.82
CA LYS A 116 -1.78 6.54 -7.93
C LYS A 116 -1.04 5.70 -6.92
N ILE A 117 -1.63 5.63 -5.74
CA ILE A 117 -1.22 4.70 -4.69
C ILE A 117 -2.17 3.52 -4.71
N ARG A 118 -1.63 2.32 -4.65
CA ARG A 118 -2.39 1.06 -4.64
C ARG A 118 -2.02 0.29 -3.40
N ILE A 119 -3.03 -0.11 -2.63
CA ILE A 119 -2.88 -0.92 -1.43
C ILE A 119 -3.28 -2.34 -1.74
N LEU A 120 -2.35 -3.27 -1.57
CA LEU A 120 -2.56 -4.69 -1.80
C LEU A 120 -2.39 -5.48 -0.50
N LYS A 121 -3.26 -6.48 -0.31
CA LYS A 121 -3.23 -7.41 0.82
C LYS A 121 -3.79 -8.76 0.38
N LYS A 122 -3.21 -9.86 0.83
CA LYS A 122 -3.59 -11.24 0.45
C LYS A 122 -3.77 -11.43 -1.08
N GLY A 123 -2.92 -10.81 -1.87
CA GLY A 123 -2.84 -10.93 -3.33
C GLY A 123 -3.90 -10.12 -4.07
N LYS A 124 -4.65 -9.26 -3.38
CA LYS A 124 -5.75 -8.48 -3.94
C LYS A 124 -5.47 -6.99 -3.84
N LEU A 125 -5.96 -6.23 -4.83
CA LEU A 125 -6.04 -4.79 -4.72
C LEU A 125 -7.24 -4.45 -3.85
N ILE A 126 -6.99 -3.75 -2.75
CA ILE A 126 -7.99 -3.39 -1.74
C ILE A 126 -8.48 -1.96 -1.97
N MET A 127 -7.54 -1.05 -2.20
CA MET A 127 -7.82 0.38 -2.30
C MET A 127 -6.85 1.07 -3.24
N GLN A 128 -7.29 2.15 -3.85
CA GLN A 128 -6.47 3.04 -4.66
C GLN A 128 -6.73 4.51 -4.30
N PHE A 129 -5.67 5.30 -4.24
CA PHE A 129 -5.72 6.74 -4.05
C PHE A 129 -5.25 7.44 -5.33
N ASP A 130 -5.98 8.46 -5.76
CA ASP A 130 -5.54 9.44 -6.74
C ASP A 130 -4.84 10.58 -6.02
N ALA A 131 -3.51 10.66 -6.16
CA ALA A 131 -2.73 11.68 -5.47
C ALA A 131 -2.98 13.08 -6.03
N LEU A 132 -3.53 13.22 -7.24
CA LEU A 132 -3.85 14.51 -7.85
C LEU A 132 -5.20 15.06 -7.36
N GLN A 133 -6.02 14.24 -6.72
CA GLN A 133 -7.25 14.72 -6.11
C GLN A 133 -6.95 15.75 -5.03
N LYS A 134 -7.61 16.92 -5.13
CA LYS A 134 -7.48 17.99 -4.14
C LYS A 134 -7.88 17.50 -2.75
N ASN A 135 -7.03 17.75 -1.76
CA ASN A 135 -7.21 17.40 -0.35
C ASN A 135 -7.38 15.90 -0.05
N VAL A 136 -6.87 15.00 -0.91
CA VAL A 136 -6.95 13.55 -0.69
C VAL A 136 -6.34 13.12 0.66
N GLU A 137 -5.37 13.87 1.18
CA GLU A 137 -4.78 13.65 2.51
C GLU A 137 -5.81 13.68 3.64
N LYS A 138 -6.85 14.53 3.52
CA LYS A 138 -7.92 14.63 4.53
C LYS A 138 -8.79 13.38 4.57
N SER A 139 -8.76 12.57 3.52
CA SER A 139 -9.49 11.31 3.41
C SER A 139 -8.68 10.12 3.96
N VAL A 140 -7.39 10.29 4.27
CA VAL A 140 -6.51 9.20 4.76
C VAL A 140 -7.02 8.60 6.07
N PRO A 141 -7.41 9.36 7.12
CA PRO A 141 -7.89 8.74 8.36
C PRO A 141 -9.10 7.82 8.15
N LYS A 142 -10.06 8.24 7.31
CA LYS A 142 -11.24 7.44 6.95
C LYS A 142 -10.89 6.21 6.11
N ALA A 143 -9.80 6.28 5.35
CA ALA A 143 -9.31 5.17 4.56
C ALA A 143 -8.64 4.10 5.44
N ILE A 144 -7.85 4.49 6.43
CA ILE A 144 -7.28 3.59 7.46
C ILE A 144 -8.38 2.86 8.20
N GLU A 145 -9.37 3.63 8.65
CA GLU A 145 -10.61 3.13 9.25
C GLU A 145 -11.37 2.10 8.39
N PHE A 146 -11.26 2.19 7.07
CA PHE A 146 -11.84 1.21 6.15
C PHE A 146 -10.92 -0.01 6.00
N LEU A 147 -9.60 0.17 5.92
CA LEU A 147 -8.63 -0.93 5.88
C LEU A 147 -8.72 -1.81 7.13
N GLU A 148 -8.91 -1.22 8.31
CA GLU A 148 -9.19 -1.96 9.55
C GLU A 148 -10.44 -2.83 9.44
N SER A 149 -11.52 -2.28 8.88
CA SER A 149 -12.77 -3.03 8.69
C SER A 149 -12.60 -4.24 7.76
N ILE A 150 -11.53 -4.23 6.96
CA ILE A 150 -11.10 -5.32 6.11
C ILE A 150 -10.13 -6.22 6.90
N GLY A 151 -10.66 -6.84 7.96
CA GLY A 151 -9.95 -7.81 8.79
C GLY A 151 -9.71 -9.16 8.10
N ALA A 152 -9.10 -10.10 8.84
CA ALA A 152 -8.59 -11.38 8.32
C ALA A 152 -9.62 -12.30 7.63
N GLY A 153 -10.93 -12.06 7.79
CA GLY A 153 -12.01 -12.84 7.18
C GLY A 153 -12.78 -12.16 6.03
N THR A 154 -12.64 -10.84 5.83
CA THR A 154 -13.44 -10.09 4.84
C THR A 154 -12.68 -9.75 3.56
N VAL A 155 -11.34 -9.89 3.54
CA VAL A 155 -10.51 -9.75 2.32
C VAL A 155 -10.94 -10.72 1.20
N GLY A 156 -11.59 -11.84 1.54
CA GLY A 156 -12.23 -12.72 0.56
C GLY A 156 -13.31 -12.01 -0.26
N ALA A 157 -14.13 -11.20 0.41
CA ALA A 157 -15.26 -10.46 -0.16
C ALA A 157 -14.91 -9.00 -0.56
N VAL A 158 -13.81 -8.47 -0.02
CA VAL A 158 -13.30 -7.12 -0.25
C VAL A 158 -11.90 -7.22 -0.85
N GLY A 159 -11.76 -6.73 -2.08
CA GLY A 159 -10.55 -6.85 -2.88
C GLY A 159 -10.81 -7.60 -4.18
N THR A 160 -10.31 -7.04 -5.27
CA THR A 160 -10.35 -7.71 -6.57
C THR A 160 -9.04 -8.40 -6.87
N SER A 161 -9.11 -9.54 -7.55
CA SER A 161 -7.94 -10.04 -8.28
C SER A 161 -7.60 -9.03 -9.38
N LEU A 162 -6.33 -8.63 -9.46
CA LEU A 162 -5.84 -7.70 -10.48
C LEU A 162 -5.98 -8.20 -11.93
N LEU A 163 -6.36 -9.46 -12.11
CA LEU A 163 -6.57 -10.12 -13.40
C LEU A 163 -8.02 -10.03 -13.91
N ILE A 164 -8.96 -9.56 -13.10
CA ILE A 164 -10.37 -9.44 -13.45
C ILE A 164 -10.76 -7.95 -13.33
N PRO A 165 -11.33 -7.32 -14.37
CA PRO A 165 -11.87 -5.98 -14.24
C PRO A 165 -13.02 -6.03 -13.23
N ALA A 166 -12.76 -5.58 -12.02
CA ALA A 166 -13.79 -5.49 -10.98
C ALA A 166 -14.29 -4.07 -10.85
N ALA A 167 -15.57 -3.96 -10.49
CA ALA A 167 -16.19 -2.72 -10.07
C ALA A 167 -15.47 -2.20 -8.80
N GLY A 168 -14.70 -1.12 -8.96
CA GLY A 168 -14.29 -0.29 -7.84
C GLY A 168 -15.41 0.68 -7.49
N ILE A 169 -15.64 0.92 -6.21
CA ILE A 169 -16.59 1.93 -5.74
C ILE A 169 -15.78 3.13 -5.27
N ALA A 170 -16.07 4.30 -5.85
CA ALA A 170 -15.62 5.56 -5.29
C ALA A 170 -16.25 5.71 -3.90
N PHE A 171 -15.42 5.65 -2.87
CA PHE A 171 -15.86 5.70 -1.47
C PHE A 171 -15.62 7.10 -0.87
N LEU A 172 -14.49 7.72 -1.18
CA LEU A 172 -14.15 9.09 -0.76
C LEU A 172 -13.58 9.86 -1.95
N PRO A 173 -13.52 11.21 -1.90
CA PRO A 173 -12.89 11.99 -2.95
C PRO A 173 -11.44 11.51 -3.19
N GLY A 174 -11.16 11.02 -4.39
CA GLY A 174 -9.85 10.50 -4.78
C GLY A 174 -9.52 9.11 -4.25
N ILE A 175 -10.48 8.37 -3.66
CA ILE A 175 -10.25 7.02 -3.11
C ILE A 175 -11.27 6.04 -3.67
N ILE A 176 -10.76 4.97 -4.27
CA ILE A 176 -11.54 3.85 -4.79
C ILE A 176 -11.28 2.63 -3.92
N ALA A 177 -12.34 2.03 -3.38
CA ALA A 177 -12.29 0.73 -2.73
C ALA A 177 -12.70 -0.36 -3.72
N PHE A 178 -11.99 -1.50 -3.69
CA PHE A 178 -12.26 -2.63 -4.58
C PHE A 178 -12.85 -3.80 -3.79
N GLY A 179 -13.87 -4.45 -4.33
CA GLY A 179 -14.54 -5.55 -3.64
C GLY A 179 -16.00 -5.70 -4.02
N SER A 180 -16.70 -6.59 -3.34
CA SER A 180 -18.14 -6.77 -3.54
C SER A 180 -18.91 -5.52 -3.10
N VAL A 181 -19.76 -5.03 -4.00
CA VAL A 181 -20.59 -3.83 -3.80
C VAL A 181 -21.43 -3.94 -2.53
N TYR A 182 -21.97 -5.13 -2.26
CA TYR A 182 -22.75 -5.40 -1.05
C TYR A 182 -21.95 -5.23 0.25
N TYR A 183 -20.72 -5.76 0.32
CA TYR A 183 -19.90 -5.64 1.52
C TYR A 183 -19.37 -4.23 1.72
N ILE A 184 -18.92 -3.58 0.64
CA ILE A 184 -18.53 -2.17 0.70
C ILE A 184 -19.72 -1.35 1.19
N GLY A 185 -20.89 -1.46 0.54
CA GLY A 185 -22.11 -0.77 0.95
C GLY A 185 -22.51 -1.03 2.41
N ARG A 186 -22.37 -2.26 2.91
CA ARG A 186 -22.67 -2.61 4.32
C ARG A 186 -21.68 -1.99 5.31
N ILE A 187 -20.38 -1.97 4.98
CA ILE A 187 -19.35 -1.33 5.80
C ILE A 187 -19.62 0.18 5.88
N LEU A 188 -19.97 0.80 4.74
CA LEU A 188 -20.32 2.21 4.67
C LEU A 188 -21.59 2.52 5.46
N ALA A 189 -22.66 1.74 5.27
CA ALA A 189 -23.94 1.94 5.94
C ALA A 189 -23.86 1.78 7.47
N LYS A 190 -22.95 0.94 7.98
CA LYS A 190 -22.72 0.79 9.43
C LYS A 190 -21.99 1.99 10.06
N LYS A 191 -21.28 2.80 9.26
CA LYS A 191 -20.40 3.87 9.76
C LYS A 191 -20.96 5.28 9.56
N PHE A 192 -21.93 5.46 8.65
CA PHE A 192 -22.65 6.73 8.44
C PHE A 192 -24.03 6.77 9.10
N LYS A 193 -24.27 5.89 10.08
CA LYS A 193 -25.44 5.91 10.96
C LYS A 193 -25.00 6.33 12.34
#